data_AF-A0A8J7YSY9-F1
#
_entry.id   AF-A0A8J7YSY9-F1
#
_cell.length_a   1.000
_cell.length_b   1.000
_cell.length_c   1.000
_cell.angle_alpha   90.00
_cell.angle_beta   90.00
_cell.angle_gamma   90.00
#
_symmetry.space_group_name_H-M   'P 1'
#
loop_
_entity.id
_entity.type
_entity.pdbx_description
1 polymer ?
#
loop_
_entity_poly.entity_id
_entity_poly.type
_entity_poly.pdbx_seq_one_letter_code
_entity_poly.pdbx_strand_id
1 'polypeptide(L)'
;MIPGLGRIDPRQMKMAMKKMGLQTEEIDDVTEVIIRTGTKEYHFTKPSVVMVKMSGQQIYQVTGEPTVGPLTSSQSGEKTQAPVFNQEDIDLVISQTGCTADQARQALMKTDGRPADAIIMILSGN
;
A
#
# COMPACT_ATOMS: atom_id res chain seq x y z
N MET A 1 -33.32 -33.54 -21.47
CA MET A 1 -31.91 -33.40 -21.92
C MET A 1 -31.94 -32.64 -23.24
N ILE A 2 -31.37 -31.43 -23.31
CA ILE A 2 -31.35 -30.62 -24.55
C ILE A 2 -30.11 -31.03 -25.37
N PRO A 3 -30.29 -31.48 -26.64
CA PRO A 3 -29.18 -31.91 -27.49
C PRO A 3 -28.54 -30.68 -28.16
N GLY A 4 -27.22 -30.50 -28.01
CA GLY A 4 -26.49 -29.43 -28.72
C GLY A 4 -25.22 -28.87 -28.06
N LEU A 5 -24.94 -29.15 -26.78
CA LEU A 5 -23.69 -28.71 -26.14
C LEU A 5 -22.51 -29.66 -26.45
N GLY A 6 -22.26 -29.87 -27.74
CA GLY A 6 -21.00 -30.44 -28.20
C GLY A 6 -19.88 -29.43 -28.00
N ARG A 7 -19.02 -29.69 -27.02
CA ARG A 7 -17.60 -29.27 -26.95
C ARG A 7 -17.33 -27.91 -27.59
N ILE A 8 -17.80 -26.82 -26.96
CA ILE A 8 -17.36 -25.49 -27.36
C ILE A 8 -15.85 -25.42 -27.14
N ASP A 9 -15.11 -25.27 -28.23
CA ASP A 9 -13.66 -25.23 -28.23
C ASP A 9 -13.19 -23.97 -27.46
N PRO A 10 -12.41 -24.09 -26.37
CA PRO A 10 -12.03 -22.97 -25.51
C PRO A 10 -11.30 -21.85 -26.27
N ARG A 11 -10.67 -22.16 -27.41
CA ARG A 11 -10.06 -21.17 -28.30
C ARG A 11 -11.10 -20.34 -29.06
N GLN A 12 -12.20 -20.96 -29.49
CA GLN A 12 -13.30 -20.26 -30.16
C GLN A 12 -14.05 -19.34 -29.18
N MET A 13 -14.20 -19.76 -27.92
CA MET A 13 -14.79 -18.92 -26.88
C MET A 13 -13.90 -17.70 -26.56
N LYS A 14 -12.58 -17.88 -26.42
CA LYS A 14 -11.63 -16.76 -26.26
C LYS A 14 -11.66 -15.79 -27.44
N MET A 15 -11.75 -16.29 -28.68
CA MET A 15 -11.86 -15.42 -29.86
C MET A 15 -13.20 -14.69 -29.92
N ALA A 16 -14.30 -15.32 -29.52
CA ALA A 16 -15.61 -14.70 -29.42
C ALA A 16 -15.64 -13.59 -28.36
N MET A 17 -15.04 -13.82 -27.18
CA MET A 17 -14.91 -12.82 -26.12
C MET A 17 -14.06 -11.61 -26.58
N LYS A 18 -12.94 -11.86 -27.28
CA LYS A 18 -12.09 -10.80 -27.84
C LYS A 18 -12.82 -9.98 -28.92
N LYS A 19 -13.69 -10.61 -29.71
CA LYS A 19 -14.55 -9.93 -30.71
C LYS A 19 -15.66 -9.08 -30.07
N MET A 20 -16.09 -9.40 -28.84
CA MET A 20 -17.01 -8.56 -28.05
C MET A 20 -16.32 -7.36 -27.38
N GLY A 21 -15.02 -7.15 -27.60
CA GLY A 21 -14.29 -6.03 -27.02
C GLY A 21 -13.93 -6.21 -25.54
N LEU A 22 -14.03 -7.44 -25.02
CA LEU A 22 -13.54 -7.80 -23.69
C LEU A 22 -12.03 -8.02 -23.77
N GLN A 23 -11.26 -7.01 -23.38
CA GLN A 23 -9.81 -7.12 -23.24
C GLN A 23 -9.48 -7.31 -21.77
N THR A 24 -8.98 -8.48 -21.41
CA THR A 24 -8.50 -8.81 -20.07
C THR A 24 -6.99 -8.67 -20.03
N GLU A 25 -6.47 -7.92 -19.07
CA GLU A 25 -5.05 -7.65 -18.86
C GLU A 25 -4.75 -7.85 -17.38
N GLU A 26 -3.75 -8.68 -17.09
CA GLU A 26 -3.23 -8.84 -15.73
C GLU A 26 -2.19 -7.74 -15.48
N ILE A 27 -2.27 -7.09 -14.32
CA ILE A 27 -1.30 -6.07 -13.93
C ILE A 27 -0.24 -6.77 -13.08
N ASP A 28 0.94 -6.91 -13.65
CA ASP A 28 2.10 -7.50 -12.97
C ASP A 28 2.71 -6.51 -11.95
N ASP A 29 3.42 -7.05 -10.96
CA ASP A 29 4.20 -6.30 -9.96
C ASP A 29 3.43 -5.20 -9.20
N VAL A 30 2.15 -5.41 -8.93
CA VAL A 30 1.35 -4.47 -8.12
C VAL A 30 1.89 -4.45 -6.69
N THR A 31 2.35 -3.29 -6.25
CA THR A 31 2.91 -3.10 -4.90
C THR A 31 1.83 -2.80 -3.87
N GLU A 32 0.82 -1.99 -4.24
CA GLU A 32 -0.20 -1.50 -3.33
C GLU A 32 -1.51 -1.15 -4.06
N VAL A 33 -2.65 -1.40 -3.40
CA VAL A 33 -3.94 -0.80 -3.76
C VAL A 33 -4.55 -0.15 -2.53
N ILE A 34 -5.00 1.11 -2.67
CA ILE A 34 -5.68 1.86 -1.61
C ILE A 34 -7.10 2.18 -2.07
N ILE A 35 -8.10 1.71 -1.34
CA ILE A 35 -9.51 2.07 -1.54
C ILE A 35 -9.93 3.01 -0.42
N ARG A 36 -10.15 4.29 -0.75
CA ARG A 36 -10.65 5.29 0.20
C ARG A 36 -12.16 5.46 0.08
N THR A 37 -12.86 5.35 1.20
CA THR A 37 -14.29 5.62 1.31
C THR A 37 -14.53 6.86 2.17
N GLY A 38 -15.76 7.35 2.27
CA GLY A 38 -16.09 8.50 3.12
C GLY A 38 -15.92 8.29 4.63
N THR A 39 -15.53 7.08 5.08
CA THR A 39 -15.31 6.79 6.52
C THR A 39 -14.06 5.96 6.80
N LYS A 40 -13.62 5.13 5.85
CA LYS A 40 -12.57 4.13 6.04
C LYS A 40 -11.64 4.05 4.83
N GLU A 41 -10.46 3.51 5.06
CA GLU A 41 -9.53 3.11 4.00
C GLU A 41 -9.24 1.62 4.07
N TYR A 42 -9.08 1.01 2.89
CA TYR A 42 -8.65 -0.37 2.71
C TYR A 42 -7.30 -0.36 2.03
N HIS A 43 -6.30 -0.92 2.68
CA HIS A 43 -4.93 -0.99 2.20
C HIS A 43 -4.60 -2.44 1.85
N PHE A 44 -4.30 -2.70 0.58
CA PHE A 44 -3.89 -4.02 0.10
C PHE A 44 -2.39 -3.98 -0.20
N THR A 45 -1.60 -4.79 0.50
CA THR A 45 -0.17 -4.96 0.22
C THR A 45 0.03 -6.10 -0.77
N LYS A 46 0.69 -5.83 -1.90
CA LYS A 46 0.94 -6.79 -2.98
C LYS A 46 -0.31 -7.58 -3.45
N PRO A 47 -1.42 -6.91 -3.81
CA PRO A 47 -2.60 -7.59 -4.34
C PRO A 47 -2.40 -8.09 -5.77
N SER A 48 -3.17 -9.09 -6.17
CA SER A 48 -3.33 -9.45 -7.59
C SER A 48 -4.42 -8.59 -8.22
N VAL A 49 -4.13 -7.93 -9.34
CA VAL A 49 -5.07 -7.04 -10.02
C VAL A 49 -5.24 -7.45 -11.48
N VAL A 50 -6.50 -7.64 -11.89
CA VAL A 50 -6.87 -7.91 -13.28
C VAL A 50 -7.76 -6.78 -13.79
N MET A 51 -7.39 -6.18 -14.92
CA MET A 51 -8.17 -5.16 -15.61
C MET A 51 -8.95 -5.79 -16.76
N VAL A 52 -10.25 -5.51 -16.80
CA VAL A 52 -11.15 -5.92 -17.88
C VAL A 52 -11.73 -4.68 -18.52
N LYS A 53 -11.39 -4.43 -19.79
CA LYS A 53 -11.96 -3.36 -20.59
C LYS A 53 -13.20 -3.87 -21.32
N MET A 54 -14.32 -3.20 -21.15
CA MET A 54 -15.59 -3.50 -21.81
C MET A 54 -16.28 -2.21 -22.24
N SER A 55 -16.51 -2.02 -23.54
CA SER A 55 -17.35 -0.93 -24.09
C SER A 55 -17.07 0.48 -23.52
N GLY A 56 -15.79 0.81 -23.29
CA GLY A 56 -15.37 2.11 -22.75
C GLY A 56 -15.26 2.20 -21.22
N GLN A 57 -15.67 1.17 -20.49
CA GLN A 57 -15.46 1.03 -19.05
C GLN A 57 -14.27 0.10 -18.76
N GLN A 58 -13.53 0.41 -17.70
CA GLN A 58 -12.48 -0.44 -17.16
C GLN A 58 -12.93 -0.97 -15.81
N ILE A 59 -12.96 -2.28 -15.67
CA ILE A 59 -13.31 -2.98 -14.44
C ILE A 59 -12.01 -3.54 -13.88
N TYR A 60 -11.69 -3.23 -12.62
CA TYR A 60 -10.52 -3.76 -11.94
C TYR A 60 -10.98 -4.77 -10.89
N GLN A 61 -10.49 -6.00 -10.99
CA GLN A 61 -10.68 -7.03 -9.99
C GLN A 61 -9.42 -7.10 -9.12
N VAL A 62 -9.57 -6.75 -7.84
CA VAL A 62 -8.49 -6.77 -6.85
C VAL A 62 -8.70 -7.98 -5.94
N THR A 63 -7.68 -8.82 -5.83
CA THR A 63 -7.68 -10.01 -4.95
C THR A 63 -6.55 -9.89 -3.94
N GLY A 64 -6.88 -9.89 -2.65
CA GLY A 64 -5.91 -9.81 -1.55
C GLY A 64 -6.61 -9.60 -0.21
N GLU A 65 -5.83 -9.65 0.88
CA GLU A 65 -6.30 -9.36 2.23
C GLU A 65 -6.09 -7.87 2.56
N PRO A 66 -7.16 -7.08 2.75
CA PRO A 66 -7.03 -5.67 3.09
C PRO A 66 -6.82 -5.44 4.59
N THR A 67 -5.97 -4.49 4.93
CA THR A 67 -5.94 -3.85 6.25
C THR A 67 -6.91 -2.67 6.26
N VAL A 68 -7.85 -2.63 7.21
CA VAL A 68 -8.88 -1.60 7.29
C VAL A 68 -8.54 -0.59 8.39
N GLY A 69 -8.49 0.70 8.03
CA GLY A 69 -8.21 1.79 8.96
C GLY A 69 -9.24 2.94 8.86
N PRO A 70 -9.30 3.83 9.86
CA PRO A 70 -10.01 5.10 9.72
C PRO A 70 -9.42 5.94 8.58
N LEU A 71 -10.23 6.83 8.00
CA LEU A 71 -9.77 7.82 7.01
C LEU A 71 -8.47 8.49 7.45
N THR A 72 -7.39 8.24 6.71
CA THR A 72 -6.17 9.03 6.87
C THR A 72 -6.40 10.35 6.15
N SER A 73 -6.97 11.30 6.88
CA SER A 73 -7.14 12.68 6.46
C SER A 73 -5.76 13.34 6.29
N SER A 74 -5.04 13.04 5.22
CA SER A 74 -3.88 13.81 4.77
C SER A 74 -3.63 13.51 3.30
N GLN A 75 -3.94 14.50 2.48
CA GLN A 75 -3.18 14.70 1.24
C GLN A 75 -1.69 14.72 1.60
N SER A 76 -0.84 14.23 0.71
CA SER A 76 0.63 14.14 0.79
C SER A 76 1.22 13.00 1.66
N GLY A 77 1.94 12.10 1.00
CA GLY A 77 3.23 11.57 1.47
C GLY A 77 3.22 10.52 2.57
N GLU A 78 3.79 9.35 2.25
CA GLU A 78 4.69 8.60 3.16
C GLU A 78 4.32 8.61 4.65
N LYS A 79 3.34 7.84 5.13
CA LYS A 79 3.22 7.59 6.58
C LYS A 79 2.78 6.17 6.92
N THR A 80 3.64 5.20 6.61
CA THR A 80 3.85 4.06 7.53
C THR A 80 5.29 3.54 7.57
N GLN A 81 6.23 4.20 6.90
CA GLN A 81 7.63 4.11 7.32
C GLN A 81 7.93 5.43 8.02
N ALA A 82 8.04 5.38 9.35
CA ALA A 82 8.91 6.35 10.02
C ALA A 82 10.24 6.36 9.24
N PRO A 83 10.92 7.51 9.06
CA PRO A 83 12.24 7.53 8.45
C PRO A 83 13.05 6.45 9.14
N VAL A 84 13.63 5.55 8.35
CA VAL A 84 14.43 4.45 8.86
C VAL A 84 15.74 5.08 9.34
N PHE A 85 15.72 5.61 10.56
CA PHE A 85 16.94 6.01 11.25
C PHE A 85 17.70 4.74 11.58
N ASN A 86 19.03 4.80 11.51
CA ASN A 86 19.86 3.68 11.89
C ASN A 86 19.56 3.32 13.34
N GLN A 87 19.45 2.02 13.64
CA GLN A 87 19.18 1.56 14.99
C GLN A 87 20.25 2.05 15.97
N GLU A 88 21.49 2.19 15.51
CA GLU A 88 22.61 2.77 16.27
C GLU A 88 22.35 4.22 16.69
N ASP A 89 21.75 5.06 15.83
CA ASP A 89 21.45 6.46 16.16
C ASP A 89 20.30 6.55 17.17
N ILE A 90 19.29 5.68 17.05
CA ILE A 90 18.18 5.58 18.00
C ILE A 90 18.71 5.13 19.37
N ASP A 91 19.53 4.07 19.40
CA ASP A 91 20.10 3.52 20.62
C ASP A 91 21.05 4.52 21.30
N LEU A 92 21.81 5.29 20.51
CA LEU A 92 22.65 6.38 21.03
C LEU A 92 21.79 7.43 21.74
N VAL A 93 20.71 7.89 21.11
CA VAL A 93 19.80 8.88 21.72
C VAL A 93 19.15 8.33 23.00
N ILE A 94 18.67 7.08 22.99
CA ILE A 94 18.10 6.42 24.17
C ILE A 94 19.13 6.30 25.30
N SER A 95 20.36 5.87 24.98
CA SER A 95 21.41 5.65 25.99
C SER A 95 21.85 6.95 26.68
N GLN A 96 21.87 8.07 25.95
CA GLN A 96 22.32 9.37 26.47
C GLN A 96 21.21 10.15 27.17
N THR A 97 19.94 9.92 26.82
CA THR A 97 18.81 10.71 27.33
C THR A 97 17.85 9.95 28.23
N GLY A 98 17.89 8.61 28.20
CA GLY A 98 16.95 7.75 28.93
C GLY A 98 15.52 7.76 28.40
N CYS A 99 15.28 8.32 27.21
CA CYS A 99 13.95 8.41 26.62
C CYS A 99 13.46 7.07 26.04
N THR A 100 12.17 6.99 25.70
CA THR A 100 11.63 5.81 25.00
C THR A 100 12.04 5.81 23.52
N ALA A 101 11.98 4.64 22.87
CA ALA A 101 12.31 4.50 21.45
C ALA A 101 11.45 5.39 20.54
N ASP A 102 10.18 5.61 20.90
CA ASP A 102 9.30 6.50 20.14
C ASP A 102 9.70 7.98 20.31
N GLN A 103 10.12 8.39 21.50
CA GLN A 103 10.64 9.74 21.74
C GLN A 103 11.96 9.98 20.99
N ALA A 104 12.86 8.99 20.98
CA ALA A 104 14.11 9.06 20.23
C ALA A 104 13.86 9.23 18.72
N ARG A 105 12.94 8.45 18.15
CA ARG A 105 12.54 8.58 16.74
C ARG A 105 11.95 9.95 16.43
N GLN A 106 11.10 10.49 17.31
CA GLN A 106 10.54 11.83 17.12
C GLN A 106 11.60 12.92 17.20
N ALA A 107 12.56 12.80 18.11
CA ALA A 107 13.65 13.77 18.22
C ALA A 107 14.56 13.73 16.99
N LEU A 108 14.90 12.53 16.49
CA LEU A 108 15.63 12.35 15.23
C LEU A 108 14.86 12.89 14.03
N MET A 109 13.54 12.73 13.98
CA MET A 109 12.69 13.35 12.95
C MET A 109 12.77 14.88 12.97
N LYS A 110 12.75 15.50 14.15
CA LYS A 110 12.77 16.98 14.29
C LYS A 110 14.13 17.60 14.05
N THR A 111 15.18 16.78 14.06
CA THR A 111 16.58 17.19 13.93
C THR A 111 17.20 16.67 12.63
N ASP A 112 16.37 16.31 11.65
CA ASP A 112 16.78 15.82 10.33
C ASP A 112 17.77 14.65 10.40
N GLY A 113 17.59 13.73 11.36
CA GLY A 113 18.40 12.54 11.55
C GLY A 113 19.75 12.77 12.22
N ARG A 114 19.95 13.90 12.92
CA ARG A 114 21.19 14.20 13.64
C ARG A 114 21.09 13.76 15.11
N PRO A 115 21.79 12.68 15.52
CA PRO A 115 21.65 12.16 16.88
C PRO A 115 22.14 13.14 17.96
N ALA A 116 23.20 13.92 17.71
CA ALA A 116 23.68 14.91 18.66
C ALA A 116 22.64 16.02 18.93
N ASP A 117 22.03 16.55 17.87
CA ASP A 117 20.99 17.57 17.98
C ASP A 117 19.74 17.00 18.64
N ALA A 118 19.39 15.73 18.35
CA ALA A 118 18.28 15.03 19.00
C ALA A 118 18.50 14.86 20.52
N ILE A 119 19.72 14.50 20.93
CA ILE A 119 20.09 14.38 22.35
C ILE A 119 19.94 15.72 23.06
N ILE A 120 20.50 16.79 22.48
CA ILE A 120 20.39 18.15 23.04
C ILE A 120 18.92 18.58 23.12
N MET A 121 18.12 18.28 22.09
CA MET A 121 16.70 18.62 22.05
C MET A 121 15.92 17.95 23.18
N ILE A 122 16.18 16.67 23.45
CA ILE A 122 15.52 15.94 24.54
C ILE A 122 15.99 16.47 25.90
N LEU A 123 17.30 16.65 26.09
CA LEU A 123 17.86 17.12 27.36
C LEU A 123 17.51 18.58 27.69
N SER A 124 17.31 19.43 26.67
CA SER A 124 16.91 20.83 26.86
C SER A 124 15.40 21.02 27.02
N GLY A 125 14.61 19.99 26.74
CA GLY A 125 13.15 19.99 26.82
C GLY A 125 12.59 19.31 28.06
N ASN A 126 13.46 18.90 29.00
CA ASN A 126 13.13 18.16 30.22
C ASN A 126 13.49 18.96 31.48
#